data_AF-A0A7R9YNC5-F1
#
_entry.id   AF-A0A7R9YNC5-F1
#
_cell.length_a   1.000
_cell.length_b   1.000
_cell.length_c   1.000
_cell.angle_alpha   90.00
_cell.angle_beta   90.00
_cell.angle_gamma   90.00
#
_symmetry.space_group_name_H-M   'P 1'
#
loop_
_entity.id
_entity.type
_entity.pdbx_description
1 polymer ?
#
loop_
_entity_poly.entity_id
_entity_poly.type
_entity_poly.pdbx_seq_one_letter_code
_entity_poly.pdbx_strand_id
1 'polypeptide(L)'
;MAASAEEMALEPPVALEPLKLDILAVVKTSQSEHGLRHGDYERYRVYCSNRMRRLRKSIGFVHGARSKFAKRVLRPADCVDPRHLLLPLMNAERAWAFAMHLKRACAGEARPRHHMLARLAKAARWANELQSLCAERGDQRTSLEAEAYAAWISANHMIERESWAPALRCIFRARTIYVELSRVTLFPEQQVYREMVEEIEPIQRYCRYQLQTSGGGDEAEAAGGEGAEDEMSITELLNDDSSGLASSMLRSKLEPILAQLQTKQAQSLDQVIFRQQAIPLTNEKLRVSILRSQELLTQIQEKQRELRGAAAVVGAAADAAQPTDGA
;
A
#
# COMPACT_ATOMS: atom_id res chain seq x y z
N MET A 1 4.78 11.31 -65.27
CA MET A 1 6.17 11.03 -64.84
C MET A 1 6.29 11.42 -63.37
N ALA A 2 6.82 10.50 -62.55
CA ALA A 2 7.41 10.66 -61.20
C ALA A 2 6.63 11.50 -60.17
N ALA A 3 6.00 10.94 -59.13
CA ALA A 3 6.57 10.22 -57.98
C ALA A 3 7.46 11.09 -57.05
N SER A 4 7.00 11.13 -55.78
CA SER A 4 7.75 11.10 -54.50
C SER A 4 8.54 12.31 -54.00
N ALA A 5 8.04 12.93 -52.92
CA ALA A 5 8.73 13.26 -51.67
C ALA A 5 7.73 14.00 -50.74
N GLU A 6 7.51 13.71 -49.47
CA GLU A 6 7.98 12.71 -48.52
C GLU A 6 6.89 12.69 -47.42
N GLU A 7 6.13 11.62 -47.31
CA GLU A 7 5.31 11.36 -46.11
C GLU A 7 6.27 11.03 -44.97
N MET A 8 6.61 12.02 -44.15
CA MET A 8 7.20 11.77 -42.84
C MET A 8 6.15 11.09 -41.97
N ALA A 9 6.14 9.77 -42.00
CA ALA A 9 5.48 8.94 -41.00
C ALA A 9 6.07 9.29 -39.61
N LEU A 10 5.35 10.09 -38.84
CA LEU A 10 5.55 10.15 -37.39
C LEU A 10 5.26 8.75 -36.86
N GLU A 11 6.30 8.01 -36.49
CA GLU A 11 6.15 6.79 -35.70
C GLU A 11 5.31 7.12 -34.46
N PRO A 12 4.25 6.36 -34.16
CA PRO A 12 3.45 6.59 -32.97
C PRO A 12 4.35 6.46 -31.73
N PRO A 13 4.17 7.29 -30.68
CA PRO A 13 5.00 7.20 -29.49
C PRO A 13 4.89 5.78 -28.93
N VAL A 14 6.03 5.09 -28.85
CA VAL A 14 6.14 3.74 -28.30
C VAL A 14 5.46 3.75 -26.93
N ALA A 15 4.27 3.14 -26.85
CA ALA A 15 3.49 3.07 -25.62
C ALA A 15 4.23 2.18 -24.64
N LEU A 16 5.03 2.80 -23.77
CA LEU A 16 5.80 2.09 -22.76
C LEU A 16 4.85 1.33 -21.83
N GLU A 17 5.12 0.03 -21.63
CA GLU A 17 4.29 -0.85 -20.81
C GLU A 17 4.07 -0.31 -19.40
N PRO A 18 2.87 -0.54 -18.81
CA PRO A 18 2.56 -0.09 -17.47
C PRO A 18 3.40 -0.86 -16.45
N LEU A 19 3.95 -0.13 -15.48
CA LEU A 19 4.82 -0.67 -14.44
C LEU A 19 3.98 -1.28 -13.31
N LYS A 20 4.28 -2.54 -12.95
CA LYS A 20 3.71 -3.19 -11.77
C LYS A 20 4.64 -3.03 -10.56
N LEU A 21 4.08 -2.58 -9.43
CA LEU A 21 4.76 -2.51 -8.14
C LEU A 21 3.76 -2.74 -7.00
N ASP A 22 3.96 -3.79 -6.22
CA ASP A 22 3.17 -4.07 -5.01
C ASP A 22 3.72 -3.23 -3.83
N ILE A 23 3.29 -1.97 -3.76
CA ILE A 23 3.83 -0.95 -2.85
C ILE A 23 3.67 -1.40 -1.41
N LEU A 24 2.47 -1.87 -1.03
CA LEU A 24 2.19 -2.20 0.35
C LEU A 24 3.01 -3.40 0.83
N ALA A 25 3.10 -4.44 0.00
CA ALA A 25 3.92 -5.62 0.29
C ALA A 25 5.40 -5.24 0.47
N VAL A 26 5.96 -4.43 -0.44
CA VAL A 26 7.35 -3.96 -0.34
C VAL A 26 7.58 -3.18 0.96
N VAL A 27 6.66 -2.30 1.36
CA VAL A 27 6.76 -1.53 2.60
C VAL A 27 6.72 -2.46 3.81
N LYS A 28 5.70 -3.32 3.92
CA LYS A 28 5.51 -4.22 5.08
C LYS A 28 6.65 -5.20 5.27
N THR A 29 7.09 -5.86 4.21
CA THR A 29 8.26 -6.75 4.25
C THR A 29 9.52 -5.98 4.65
N SER A 30 9.74 -4.80 4.07
CA SER A 30 10.91 -4.00 4.41
C SER A 30 10.91 -3.56 5.87
N GLN A 31 9.75 -3.16 6.41
CA GLN A 31 9.59 -2.73 7.79
C GLN A 31 9.83 -3.90 8.77
N SER A 32 9.20 -5.05 8.53
CA SER A 32 9.31 -6.22 9.41
C SER A 32 10.75 -6.76 9.48
N GLU A 33 11.44 -6.87 8.33
CA GLU A 33 12.80 -7.37 8.24
C GLU A 33 13.85 -6.42 8.85
N HIS A 34 13.64 -5.09 8.75
CA HIS A 34 14.67 -4.10 9.02
C HIS A 34 14.45 -3.26 10.29
N GLY A 35 13.73 -3.81 11.28
CA GLY A 35 13.75 -3.31 12.65
C GLY A 35 12.38 -2.96 13.24
N LEU A 36 11.34 -2.72 12.44
CA LEU A 36 10.04 -2.31 12.97
C LEU A 36 9.35 -3.40 13.78
N ARG A 37 9.71 -4.67 13.58
CA ARG A 37 9.25 -5.78 14.45
C ARG A 37 9.63 -5.58 15.93
N HIS A 38 10.75 -4.89 16.19
CA HIS A 38 11.20 -4.50 17.53
C HIS A 38 10.99 -3.00 17.79
N GLY A 39 10.29 -2.31 16.90
CA GLY A 39 10.08 -0.87 16.95
C GLY A 39 11.31 -0.02 16.62
N ASP A 40 12.41 -0.57 16.10
CA ASP A 40 13.60 0.24 15.84
C ASP A 40 13.46 1.04 14.52
N TYR A 41 12.95 2.27 14.65
CA TYR A 41 12.79 3.21 13.53
C TYR A 41 14.12 3.76 13.00
N GLU A 42 15.16 3.81 13.83
CA GLU A 42 16.47 4.32 13.40
C GLU A 42 17.13 3.32 12.44
N ARG A 43 17.12 2.04 12.79
CA ARG A 43 17.60 0.96 11.91
C ARG A 43 16.86 0.95 10.58
N TYR A 44 15.53 1.09 10.60
CA TYR A 44 14.74 1.15 9.37
C TYR A 44 15.10 2.37 8.51
N ARG A 45 15.30 3.55 9.10
CA ARG A 45 15.75 4.76 8.40
C ARG A 45 17.11 4.58 7.72
N VAL A 46 18.07 3.94 8.40
CA VAL A 46 19.41 3.64 7.85
C VAL A 46 19.28 2.68 6.67
N TYR A 47 18.45 1.65 6.81
CA TYR A 47 18.13 0.74 5.72
C TYR A 47 17.57 1.46 4.50
N CYS A 48 16.53 2.29 4.64
CA CYS A 48 15.95 3.04 3.53
C CYS A 48 16.99 3.92 2.83
N SER A 49 17.89 4.55 3.60
CA SER A 49 18.99 5.37 3.07
C SER A 49 19.96 4.55 2.22
N ASN A 50 20.35 3.37 2.71
CA ASN A 50 21.26 2.47 2.02
C ASN A 50 20.62 1.82 0.78
N ARG A 51 19.36 1.37 0.89
CA ARG A 51 18.57 0.82 -0.22
C ARG A 51 18.42 1.86 -1.33
N MET A 52 18.03 3.08 -1.00
CA MET A 52 17.91 4.19 -1.95
C MET A 52 19.26 4.52 -2.62
N ARG A 53 20.39 4.48 -1.90
CA ARG A 53 21.72 4.66 -2.49
C ARG A 53 22.06 3.56 -3.49
N ARG A 54 21.77 2.30 -3.15
CA ARG A 54 21.97 1.15 -4.06
C ARG A 54 21.08 1.24 -5.30
N LEU A 55 19.80 1.58 -5.11
CA LEU A 55 18.84 1.77 -6.20
C LEU A 55 19.31 2.84 -7.18
N ARG A 56 19.71 4.03 -6.70
CA ARG A 56 20.23 5.09 -7.58
C ARG A 56 21.44 4.65 -8.40
N LYS A 57 22.32 3.83 -7.83
CA LYS A 57 23.47 3.28 -8.58
C LYS A 57 23.05 2.24 -9.61
N SER A 58 22.13 1.33 -9.25
CA SER A 58 21.72 0.24 -10.15
C SER A 58 20.97 0.75 -11.38
N ILE A 59 20.17 1.79 -11.24
CA ILE A 59 19.42 2.40 -12.36
C ILE A 59 20.19 3.55 -13.05
N GLY A 60 21.40 3.86 -12.61
CA GLY A 60 22.19 5.00 -13.15
C GLY A 60 21.59 6.39 -12.86
N PHE A 61 20.64 6.50 -11.93
CA PHE A 61 19.99 7.77 -11.55
C PHE A 61 20.72 8.43 -10.37
N VAL A 62 21.97 8.83 -10.59
CA VAL A 62 22.80 9.50 -9.57
C VAL A 62 22.64 11.02 -9.67
N HIS A 63 22.66 11.71 -8.52
CA HIS A 63 22.62 13.17 -8.46
C HIS A 63 23.99 13.75 -8.82
N GLY A 64 24.19 14.08 -10.10
CA GLY A 64 25.41 14.73 -10.60
C GLY A 64 26.69 13.92 -10.41
N ALA A 65 27.82 14.54 -10.77
CA ALA A 65 29.15 13.99 -10.56
C ALA A 65 29.64 14.27 -9.12
N ARG A 66 30.67 13.52 -8.67
CA ARG A 66 31.22 13.59 -7.29
C ARG A 66 31.61 15.00 -6.82
N SER A 67 31.86 15.94 -7.75
CA SER A 67 32.29 17.31 -7.47
C SER A 67 31.14 18.33 -7.39
N LYS A 68 30.00 18.10 -8.07
CA LYS A 68 28.90 19.08 -8.13
C LYS A 68 27.54 18.39 -7.98
N PHE A 69 26.77 18.85 -7.01
CA PHE A 69 25.40 18.37 -6.81
C PHE A 69 24.48 18.91 -7.91
N ALA A 70 23.92 18.01 -8.72
CA ALA A 70 22.85 18.32 -9.65
C ALA A 70 21.61 17.50 -9.29
N LYS A 71 20.55 18.18 -8.86
CA LYS A 71 19.29 17.51 -8.50
C LYS A 71 18.63 16.96 -9.77
N ARG A 72 18.71 15.65 -9.94
CA ARG A 72 17.92 14.93 -10.94
C ARG A 72 16.54 14.62 -10.36
N VAL A 73 15.50 15.20 -10.95
CA VAL A 73 14.09 14.96 -10.61
C VAL A 73 13.56 13.85 -11.50
N LEU A 74 12.83 12.90 -10.93
CA LEU A 74 12.20 11.82 -11.68
C LEU A 74 11.03 12.39 -12.47
N ARG A 75 11.07 12.25 -13.80
CA ARG A 75 9.92 12.54 -14.65
C ARG A 75 9.24 11.22 -15.04
N PRO A 76 7.95 11.25 -15.39
CA PRO A 76 7.23 10.07 -15.89
C PRO A 76 7.95 9.36 -17.06
N ALA A 77 8.59 10.14 -17.94
CA ALA A 77 9.37 9.62 -19.07
C ALA A 77 10.67 8.88 -18.66
N ASP A 78 11.24 9.18 -17.49
CA ASP A 78 12.41 8.47 -16.97
C ASP A 78 12.04 7.10 -16.37
N CYS A 79 10.75 6.84 -16.11
CA CYS A 79 10.26 5.62 -15.48
C CYS A 79 10.14 4.48 -16.51
N VAL A 80 11.28 3.86 -16.84
CA VAL A 80 11.36 2.68 -17.71
C VAL A 80 11.31 1.37 -16.91
N ASP A 81 11.97 1.33 -15.75
CA ASP A 81 12.02 0.15 -14.85
C ASP A 81 11.16 0.42 -13.59
N PRO A 82 10.37 -0.55 -13.07
CA PRO A 82 9.63 -0.39 -11.81
C PRO A 82 10.49 0.06 -10.62
N ARG A 83 11.80 -0.19 -10.65
CA ARG A 83 12.76 0.30 -9.63
C ARG A 83 12.82 1.83 -9.54
N HIS A 84 12.42 2.56 -10.58
CA HIS A 84 12.32 4.03 -10.54
C HIS A 84 11.24 4.48 -9.54
N LEU A 85 10.11 3.78 -9.47
CA LEU A 85 9.02 4.04 -8.52
C LEU A 85 9.43 3.75 -7.07
N LEU A 86 10.38 2.83 -6.86
CA LEU A 86 10.94 2.57 -5.52
C LEU A 86 11.71 3.77 -4.96
N LEU A 87 12.22 4.71 -5.78
CA LEU A 87 12.96 5.86 -5.27
C LEU A 87 12.09 6.84 -4.45
N PRO A 88 10.96 7.37 -4.96
CA PRO A 88 10.08 8.21 -4.16
C PRO A 88 9.49 7.44 -2.97
N LEU A 89 9.15 6.15 -3.14
CA LEU A 89 8.70 5.28 -2.05
C LEU A 89 9.74 5.22 -0.90
N MET A 90 11.00 4.91 -1.20
CA MET A 90 12.06 4.87 -0.18
C MET A 90 12.36 6.24 0.43
N ASN A 91 12.13 7.34 -0.29
CA ASN A 91 12.25 8.69 0.28
C ASN A 91 11.11 9.00 1.26
N ALA A 92 9.88 8.59 0.95
CA ALA A 92 8.73 8.70 1.82
C ALA A 92 8.94 7.88 3.10
N GLU A 93 9.24 6.59 2.98
CA GLU A 93 9.51 5.69 4.11
C GLU A 93 10.64 6.21 5.01
N ARG A 94 11.75 6.68 4.43
CA ARG A 94 12.85 7.26 5.21
C ARG A 94 12.43 8.49 6.01
N ALA A 95 11.62 9.37 5.40
CA ALA A 95 11.15 10.58 6.07
C ALA A 95 10.14 10.25 7.17
N TRP A 96 9.23 9.31 6.91
CA TRP A 96 8.27 8.79 7.88
C TRP A 96 8.96 8.11 9.06
N ALA A 97 9.91 7.19 8.80
CA ALA A 97 10.68 6.51 9.83
C ALA A 97 11.44 7.49 10.73
N PHE A 98 12.00 8.55 10.15
CA PHE A 98 12.65 9.60 10.93
C PHE A 98 11.64 10.38 11.78
N ALA A 99 10.46 10.70 11.26
CA ALA A 99 9.41 11.30 12.08
C ALA A 99 9.01 10.39 13.25
N MET A 100 8.82 9.09 13.02
CA MET A 100 8.45 8.14 14.07
C MET A 100 9.55 7.94 15.12
N HIS A 101 10.83 7.95 14.70
CA HIS A 101 11.96 7.97 15.61
C HIS A 101 11.96 9.22 16.49
N LEU A 102 11.74 10.40 15.89
CA LEU A 102 11.60 11.65 16.64
C LEU A 102 10.40 11.58 17.59
N LYS A 103 9.24 11.10 17.13
CA LYS A 103 8.03 10.96 17.95
C LYS A 103 8.28 10.19 19.25
N ARG A 104 9.08 9.12 19.20
CA ARG A 104 9.48 8.37 20.40
C ARG A 104 10.43 9.14 21.31
N ALA A 105 11.38 9.89 20.74
CA ALA A 105 12.28 10.75 21.51
C ALA A 105 11.58 12.00 22.10
N CYS A 106 10.48 12.46 21.49
CA CYS A 106 9.73 13.67 21.83
C CYS A 106 8.78 13.55 23.03
N ALA A 107 8.76 12.44 23.79
CA ALA A 107 7.76 12.17 24.83
C ALA A 107 7.83 13.11 26.08
N GLY A 108 8.16 14.39 25.89
CA GLY A 108 8.24 15.44 26.91
C GLY A 108 8.68 16.83 26.41
N GLU A 109 9.08 17.03 25.15
CA GLU A 109 9.65 18.31 24.67
C GLU A 109 8.97 18.87 23.41
N ALA A 110 8.69 20.18 23.37
CA ALA A 110 7.96 20.85 22.29
C ALA A 110 8.78 21.13 21.01
N ARG A 111 10.10 21.32 21.14
CA ARG A 111 11.00 21.61 20.00
C ARG A 111 11.10 20.45 18.99
N PRO A 112 11.23 19.17 19.39
CA PRO A 112 11.33 18.07 18.45
C PRO A 112 9.98 17.72 17.77
N ARG A 113 8.83 18.22 18.29
CA ARG A 113 7.51 18.12 17.61
C ARG A 113 7.49 18.83 16.25
N HIS A 114 8.03 20.06 16.17
CA HIS A 114 8.07 20.80 14.90
C HIS A 114 8.92 20.09 13.84
N HIS A 115 10.05 19.52 14.27
CA HIS A 115 10.93 18.77 13.38
C HIS A 115 10.25 17.49 12.89
N MET A 116 9.57 16.76 13.78
CA MET A 116 8.75 15.60 13.44
C MET A 116 7.67 15.97 12.40
N LEU A 117 6.91 17.03 12.62
CA LEU A 117 5.88 17.50 11.68
C LEU A 117 6.46 17.83 10.30
N ALA A 118 7.60 18.52 10.26
CA ALA A 118 8.30 18.82 9.01
C ALA A 118 8.78 17.55 8.28
N ARG A 119 9.14 16.49 9.02
CA ARG A 119 9.48 15.18 8.45
C ARG A 119 8.25 14.45 7.89
N LEU A 120 7.12 14.47 8.58
CA LEU A 120 5.87 13.90 8.06
C LEU A 120 5.35 14.65 6.82
N ALA A 121 5.39 15.98 6.84
CA ALA A 121 5.05 16.78 5.66
C ALA A 121 5.97 16.45 4.47
N LYS A 122 7.25 16.17 4.73
CA LYS A 122 8.18 15.71 3.69
C LYS A 122 7.82 14.30 3.19
N ALA A 123 7.42 13.38 4.07
CA ALA A 123 6.97 12.05 3.68
C ALA A 123 5.74 12.11 2.76
N ALA A 124 4.73 12.91 3.14
CA ALA A 124 3.51 13.11 2.35
C ALA A 124 3.81 13.67 0.96
N ARG A 125 4.72 14.64 0.84
CA ARG A 125 5.15 15.16 -0.47
C ARG A 125 5.75 14.08 -1.38
N TRP A 126 6.60 13.22 -0.84
CA TRP A 126 7.18 12.11 -1.63
C TRP A 126 6.13 11.05 -1.99
N ALA A 127 5.17 10.79 -1.10
CA ALA A 127 4.09 9.86 -1.38
C ALA A 127 3.14 10.39 -2.47
N ASN A 128 2.85 11.69 -2.48
CA ASN A 128 2.09 12.34 -3.56
C ASN A 128 2.85 12.35 -4.89
N GLU A 129 4.18 12.54 -4.87
CA GLU A 129 5.02 12.40 -6.07
C GLU A 129 5.04 10.96 -6.59
N LEU A 130 5.06 9.96 -5.71
CA LEU A 130 4.88 8.56 -6.09
C LEU A 130 3.51 8.33 -6.74
N GLN A 131 2.44 8.84 -6.14
CA GLN A 131 1.08 8.72 -6.66
C GLN A 131 0.96 9.31 -8.07
N SER A 132 1.50 10.51 -8.32
CA SER A 132 1.43 11.13 -9.64
C SER A 132 2.21 10.32 -10.69
N LEU A 133 3.38 9.78 -10.33
CA LEU A 133 4.15 8.91 -11.22
C LEU A 133 3.42 7.59 -11.52
N CYS A 134 2.80 6.97 -10.50
CA CYS A 134 2.03 5.74 -10.68
C CYS A 134 0.72 5.96 -11.46
N ALA A 135 0.11 7.14 -11.37
CA ALA A 135 -1.08 7.48 -12.16
C ALA A 135 -0.78 7.52 -13.67
N GLU A 136 0.41 7.95 -14.06
CA GLU A 136 0.82 8.05 -15.47
C GLU A 136 1.50 6.80 -16.02
N ARG A 137 2.28 6.10 -15.18
CA ARG A 137 3.17 5.00 -15.62
C ARG A 137 2.85 3.66 -14.97
N GLY A 138 2.11 3.65 -13.87
CA GLY A 138 1.76 2.42 -13.15
C GLY A 138 0.63 1.67 -13.82
N ASP A 139 0.57 0.36 -13.60
CA ASP A 139 -0.68 -0.37 -13.82
C ASP A 139 -1.77 0.13 -12.87
N GLN A 140 -3.02 -0.18 -13.17
CA GLN A 140 -4.15 0.38 -12.41
C GLN A 140 -4.16 -0.06 -10.94
N ARG A 141 -3.62 -1.25 -10.65
CA ARG A 141 -3.46 -1.72 -9.28
C ARG A 141 -2.41 -0.87 -8.54
N THR A 142 -1.24 -0.68 -9.14
CA THR A 142 -0.14 0.12 -8.59
C THR A 142 -0.56 1.58 -8.40
N SER A 143 -1.37 2.14 -9.31
CA SER A 143 -1.88 3.51 -9.18
C SER A 143 -2.84 3.65 -7.99
N LEU A 144 -3.75 2.69 -7.79
CA LEU A 144 -4.63 2.64 -6.63
C LEU A 144 -3.86 2.40 -5.32
N GLU A 145 -2.86 1.51 -5.32
CA GLU A 145 -2.00 1.30 -4.16
C GLU A 145 -1.21 2.56 -3.79
N ALA A 146 -0.69 3.27 -4.79
CA ALA A 146 0.04 4.52 -4.58
C ALA A 146 -0.88 5.61 -4.01
N GLU A 147 -2.12 5.68 -4.49
CA GLU A 147 -3.14 6.57 -3.93
C GLU A 147 -3.46 6.23 -2.47
N ALA A 148 -3.70 4.96 -2.16
CA ALA A 148 -3.98 4.53 -0.79
C ALA A 148 -2.80 4.83 0.15
N TYR A 149 -1.57 4.57 -0.29
CA TYR A 149 -0.35 4.86 0.45
C TYR A 149 -0.15 6.36 0.67
N ALA A 150 -0.37 7.19 -0.35
CA ALA A 150 -0.27 8.64 -0.25
C ALA A 150 -1.31 9.21 0.72
N ALA A 151 -2.54 8.70 0.67
CA ALA A 151 -3.60 9.06 1.61
C ALA A 151 -3.23 8.66 3.05
N TRP A 152 -2.71 7.44 3.27
CA TRP A 152 -2.28 6.98 4.59
C TRP A 152 -1.12 7.81 5.19
N ILE A 153 -0.08 8.12 4.39
CA ILE A 153 1.03 8.97 4.85
C ILE A 153 0.55 10.41 5.13
N SER A 154 -0.34 10.95 4.30
CA SER A 154 -0.90 12.28 4.48
C SER A 154 -1.76 12.36 5.74
N ALA A 155 -2.54 11.32 6.03
CA ALA A 155 -3.29 11.20 7.27
C ALA A 155 -2.38 11.23 8.49
N ASN A 156 -1.27 10.45 8.49
CA ASN A 156 -0.30 10.47 9.59
C ASN A 156 0.23 11.89 9.87
N HIS A 157 0.45 12.70 8.83
CA HIS A 157 0.84 14.10 9.03
C HIS A 157 -0.27 14.96 9.66
N MET A 158 -1.51 14.80 9.19
CA MET A 158 -2.66 15.58 9.66
C MET A 158 -3.06 15.24 11.09
N ILE A 159 -2.96 13.96 11.48
CA ILE A 159 -3.22 13.48 12.85
C ILE A 159 -2.29 14.15 13.85
N GLU A 160 -0.98 14.21 13.57
CA GLU A 160 -0.02 14.87 14.47
C GLU A 160 -0.19 16.40 14.53
N ARG A 161 -0.84 16.98 13.52
CA ARG A 161 -1.27 18.39 13.48
C ARG A 161 -2.62 18.62 14.15
N GLU A 162 -3.25 17.59 14.70
CA GLU A 162 -4.59 17.65 15.31
C GLU A 162 -5.67 18.14 14.33
N SER A 163 -5.43 17.99 13.02
CA SER A 163 -6.39 18.35 11.96
C SER A 163 -7.26 17.13 11.64
N TRP A 164 -8.26 16.88 12.49
CA TRP A 164 -9.03 15.63 12.51
C TRP A 164 -9.91 15.41 11.27
N ALA A 165 -10.64 16.41 10.80
CA ALA A 165 -11.53 16.26 9.63
C ALA A 165 -10.76 15.94 8.32
N PRO A 166 -9.68 16.66 7.94
CA PRO A 166 -8.85 16.28 6.81
C PRO A 166 -8.19 14.90 6.98
N ALA A 167 -7.73 14.57 8.20
CA ALA A 167 -7.15 13.27 8.50
C ALA A 167 -8.15 12.14 8.24
N LEU A 168 -9.39 12.28 8.70
CA LEU A 168 -10.46 11.30 8.50
C LEU A 168 -10.75 11.06 7.02
N ARG A 169 -10.81 12.11 6.19
CA ARG A 169 -11.01 11.95 4.74
C ARG A 169 -9.89 11.12 4.10
N CYS A 170 -8.64 11.42 4.45
CA CYS A 170 -7.48 10.67 3.95
C CYS A 170 -7.48 9.21 4.45
N ILE A 171 -7.76 8.98 5.74
CA ILE A 171 -7.86 7.63 6.32
C ILE A 171 -8.97 6.82 5.65
N PHE A 172 -10.14 7.42 5.48
CA PHE A 172 -11.26 6.76 4.83
C PHE A 172 -10.92 6.39 3.40
N ARG A 173 -10.33 7.31 2.62
CA ARG A 173 -9.88 7.04 1.26
C ARG A 173 -8.91 5.86 1.21
N ALA A 174 -7.91 5.84 2.08
CA ALA A 174 -6.97 4.73 2.17
C ALA A 174 -7.66 3.40 2.52
N ARG A 175 -8.55 3.41 3.53
CA ARG A 175 -9.33 2.22 3.94
C ARG A 175 -10.19 1.70 2.80
N THR A 176 -10.97 2.54 2.14
CA THR A 176 -11.84 2.14 1.03
C THR A 176 -11.04 1.45 -0.07
N ILE A 177 -9.92 2.03 -0.49
CA ILE A 177 -9.07 1.44 -1.53
C ILE A 177 -8.51 0.10 -1.07
N TYR A 178 -7.96 0.00 0.15
CA TYR A 178 -7.42 -1.27 0.65
C TYR A 178 -8.48 -2.35 0.84
N VAL A 179 -9.71 -1.98 1.25
CA VAL A 179 -10.84 -2.93 1.31
C VAL A 179 -11.18 -3.45 -0.09
N GLU A 180 -11.31 -2.58 -1.09
CA GLU A 180 -11.62 -3.01 -2.45
C GLU A 180 -10.47 -3.84 -3.05
N LEU A 181 -9.21 -3.45 -2.85
CA LEU A 181 -8.06 -4.26 -3.25
C LEU A 181 -8.06 -5.63 -2.56
N SER A 182 -8.34 -5.71 -1.26
CA SER A 182 -8.39 -6.98 -0.53
C SER A 182 -9.47 -7.94 -1.03
N ARG A 183 -10.60 -7.43 -1.54
CA ARG A 183 -11.69 -8.26 -2.12
C ARG A 183 -11.27 -8.90 -3.43
N VAL A 184 -10.36 -8.22 -4.11
CA VAL A 184 -9.99 -8.45 -5.49
C VAL A 184 -8.74 -9.31 -5.61
N THR A 185 -7.77 -9.11 -4.71
CA THR A 185 -6.51 -9.85 -4.70
C THR A 185 -6.69 -11.24 -4.09
N LEU A 186 -5.87 -12.18 -4.55
CA LEU A 186 -5.82 -13.55 -4.04
C LEU A 186 -4.80 -13.65 -2.89
N PHE A 187 -4.81 -14.77 -2.19
CA PHE A 187 -3.81 -15.08 -1.16
C PHE A 187 -2.43 -15.31 -1.82
N PRO A 188 -1.30 -14.90 -1.22
CA PRO A 188 -1.13 -14.28 0.11
C PRO A 188 -1.26 -12.74 0.12
N GLU A 189 -1.29 -12.08 -1.04
CA GLU A 189 -1.33 -10.62 -1.15
C GLU A 189 -2.56 -10.01 -0.46
N GLN A 190 -3.70 -10.70 -0.51
CA GLN A 190 -4.93 -10.32 0.18
C GLN A 190 -4.72 -10.06 1.67
N GLN A 191 -3.89 -10.87 2.33
CA GLN A 191 -3.67 -10.80 3.77
C GLN A 191 -3.03 -9.46 4.16
N VAL A 192 -2.09 -8.98 3.35
CA VAL A 192 -1.37 -7.72 3.60
C VAL A 192 -2.34 -6.52 3.62
N TYR A 193 -3.33 -6.49 2.72
CA TYR A 193 -4.33 -5.42 2.71
C TYR A 193 -5.29 -5.52 3.89
N ARG A 194 -5.67 -6.72 4.32
CA ARG A 194 -6.54 -6.92 5.48
C ARG A 194 -5.87 -6.44 6.77
N GLU A 195 -4.61 -6.82 6.97
CA GLU A 195 -3.80 -6.35 8.10
C GLU A 195 -3.69 -4.82 8.12
N MET A 196 -3.54 -4.18 6.95
CA MET A 196 -3.57 -2.72 6.87
C MET A 196 -4.90 -2.09 7.24
N VAL A 197 -6.02 -2.70 6.85
CA VAL A 197 -7.35 -2.21 7.22
C VAL A 197 -7.55 -2.31 8.74
N GLU A 198 -7.11 -3.42 9.35
CA GLU A 198 -7.13 -3.61 10.80
C GLU A 198 -6.24 -2.59 11.54
N GLU A 199 -5.07 -2.23 10.99
CA GLU A 199 -4.21 -1.17 11.53
C GLU A 199 -4.85 0.23 11.41
N ILE A 200 -5.60 0.49 10.34
CA ILE A 200 -6.24 1.78 10.08
C ILE A 200 -7.48 1.99 10.99
N GLU A 201 -8.21 0.93 11.32
CA GLU A 201 -9.45 1.01 12.09
C GLU A 201 -9.34 1.76 13.44
N PRO A 202 -8.38 1.45 14.34
CA PRO A 202 -8.26 2.19 15.60
C PRO A 202 -7.90 3.66 15.38
N ILE A 203 -7.10 3.98 14.36
CA ILE A 203 -6.75 5.36 13.99
C ILE A 203 -8.00 6.11 13.53
N GLN A 204 -8.82 5.48 12.70
CA GLN A 204 -10.08 6.05 12.23
C GLN A 204 -11.05 6.32 13.39
N ARG A 205 -11.21 5.35 14.30
CA ARG A 205 -12.04 5.50 15.51
C ARG A 205 -11.56 6.66 16.39
N TYR A 206 -10.25 6.75 16.60
CA TYR A 206 -9.64 7.84 17.37
C TYR A 206 -9.91 9.21 16.73
N CYS A 207 -9.70 9.35 15.42
CA CYS A 207 -9.93 10.63 14.74
C CYS A 207 -11.41 11.03 14.76
N ARG A 208 -12.34 10.07 14.65
CA ARG A 208 -13.79 10.34 14.80
C ARG A 208 -14.13 10.84 16.19
N TYR A 209 -13.62 10.16 17.22
CA TYR A 209 -13.84 10.55 18.60
C TYR A 209 -13.31 11.95 18.89
N GLN A 210 -12.11 12.27 18.42
CA GLN A 210 -11.52 13.60 18.61
C GLN A 210 -12.30 14.70 17.89
N LEU A 211 -12.81 14.43 16.69
CA LEU A 211 -13.65 15.38 15.96
C LEU A 211 -14.97 15.67 16.69
N GLN A 212 -15.62 14.63 17.22
CA GLN A 212 -16.84 14.77 18.02
C GLN A 212 -16.58 15.53 19.34
N THR A 213 -15.43 15.28 19.97
CA THR A 213 -15.05 15.95 21.22
C THR A 213 -14.69 17.41 20.99
N SER A 214 -14.02 17.76 19.88
CA SER A 214 -13.69 19.14 19.54
C SER A 214 -14.88 19.96 19.05
N GLY A 215 -15.89 19.33 18.43
CA GLY A 215 -17.12 19.99 17.99
C GLY A 215 -18.23 20.08 19.05
N GLY A 216 -18.08 19.40 20.19
CA GLY A 216 -19.09 19.31 21.25
C GLY A 216 -18.82 20.13 22.51
N GLY A 217 -17.81 21.01 22.50
CA GLY A 217 -17.57 22.00 23.57
C GLY A 217 -18.24 23.34 23.24
N ASP A 218 -18.69 24.06 24.27
CA ASP A 218 -19.49 25.32 24.28
C ASP A 218 -18.98 26.52 23.42
N GLU A 219 -18.08 26.33 22.46
CA GLU A 219 -17.57 27.36 21.54
C GLU A 219 -18.23 27.33 20.14
N ALA A 220 -19.20 26.45 19.92
CA ALA A 220 -19.92 26.31 18.64
C ALA A 220 -20.90 27.46 18.30
N GLU A 221 -21.23 28.35 19.26
CA GLU A 221 -22.13 29.48 19.00
C GLU A 221 -21.43 30.76 18.51
N ALA A 222 -20.09 30.85 18.56
CA ALA A 222 -19.37 32.09 18.23
C ALA A 222 -18.69 32.10 16.84
N ALA A 223 -18.57 30.95 16.18
CA ALA A 223 -17.98 30.84 14.84
C ALA A 223 -19.04 30.57 13.77
N GLY A 224 -19.94 31.53 13.57
CA GLY A 224 -20.80 31.57 12.39
C GLY A 224 -19.94 31.73 11.12
N GLY A 225 -20.01 30.77 10.20
CA GLY A 225 -19.50 30.92 8.84
C GLY A 225 -18.99 29.64 8.20
N GLU A 226 -19.84 29.03 7.37
CA GLU A 226 -19.48 28.23 6.17
C GLU A 226 -18.84 26.83 6.33
N GLY A 227 -18.38 26.41 7.52
CA GLY A 227 -17.67 25.11 7.68
C GLY A 227 -18.46 23.95 8.30
N ALA A 228 -19.57 24.21 9.01
CA ALA A 228 -20.25 23.22 9.84
C ALA A 228 -21.08 22.18 9.04
N GLU A 229 -21.56 22.56 7.85
CA GLU A 229 -22.36 21.68 6.98
C GLU A 229 -21.51 20.56 6.36
N ASP A 230 -20.25 20.84 6.00
CA ASP A 230 -19.29 19.86 5.49
C ASP A 230 -18.79 18.90 6.59
N GLU A 231 -18.71 19.34 7.84
CA GLU A 231 -18.20 18.53 8.95
C GLU A 231 -19.19 17.46 9.42
N MET A 232 -20.49 17.83 9.51
CA MET A 232 -21.57 16.89 9.83
C MET A 232 -21.80 15.89 8.69
N SER A 233 -21.73 16.37 7.44
CA SER A 233 -21.72 15.58 6.20
C SER A 233 -20.60 14.54 6.18
N ILE A 234 -19.37 14.89 6.59
CA ILE A 234 -18.26 13.93 6.68
C ILE A 234 -18.58 12.82 7.69
N THR A 235 -19.12 13.12 8.87
CA THR A 235 -19.51 12.08 9.83
C THR A 235 -20.62 11.18 9.31
N GLU A 236 -21.64 11.70 8.61
CA GLU A 236 -22.69 10.89 7.98
C GLU A 236 -22.17 10.05 6.80
N LEU A 237 -21.33 10.62 5.93
CA LEU A 237 -20.63 9.91 4.84
C LEU A 237 -19.69 8.81 5.35
N LEU A 238 -19.18 8.94 6.58
CA LEU A 238 -18.30 7.98 7.24
C LEU A 238 -19.04 7.00 8.16
N ASN A 239 -20.30 7.28 8.54
CA ASN A 239 -21.17 6.38 9.31
C ASN A 239 -21.85 5.36 8.40
N ASP A 240 -22.03 5.70 7.12
CA ASP A 240 -22.41 4.73 6.11
C ASP A 240 -21.15 3.94 5.68
N ASP A 241 -20.89 2.81 6.34
CA ASP A 241 -19.87 1.81 5.97
C ASP A 241 -20.06 1.26 4.54
N SER A 242 -21.04 1.78 3.81
CA SER A 242 -21.47 1.36 2.49
C SER A 242 -21.69 2.50 1.49
N SER A 243 -20.95 3.63 1.55
CA SER A 243 -21.06 4.68 0.51
C SER A 243 -20.80 4.13 -0.90
N GLY A 244 -21.90 3.66 -1.49
CA GLY A 244 -21.91 2.70 -2.58
C GLY A 244 -21.43 3.35 -3.86
N LEU A 245 -21.42 4.68 -3.95
CA LEU A 245 -21.05 5.38 -5.17
C LEU A 245 -19.53 5.46 -5.38
N ALA A 246 -18.76 5.86 -4.36
CA ALA A 246 -17.30 5.93 -4.48
C ALA A 246 -16.68 4.53 -4.57
N SER A 247 -17.20 3.60 -3.77
CA SER A 247 -16.87 2.17 -3.87
C SER A 247 -17.31 1.59 -5.22
N SER A 248 -18.51 1.90 -5.74
CA SER A 248 -18.98 1.42 -7.06
C SER A 248 -18.17 1.99 -8.22
N MET A 249 -17.78 3.27 -8.19
CA MET A 249 -16.90 3.85 -9.23
C MET A 249 -15.50 3.23 -9.23
N LEU A 250 -14.96 2.91 -8.05
CA LEU A 250 -13.69 2.18 -7.94
C LEU A 250 -13.86 0.73 -8.41
N ARG A 251 -14.97 0.08 -8.07
CA ARG A 251 -15.31 -1.27 -8.54
C ARG A 251 -15.45 -1.35 -10.05
N SER A 252 -16.19 -0.42 -10.66
CA SER A 252 -16.37 -0.41 -12.12
C SER A 252 -15.07 -0.18 -12.86
N LYS A 253 -14.12 0.56 -12.27
CA LYS A 253 -12.75 0.68 -12.79
C LYS A 253 -11.95 -0.60 -12.61
N LEU A 254 -12.06 -1.28 -11.46
CA LEU A 254 -11.31 -2.49 -11.16
C LEU A 254 -11.80 -3.70 -11.97
N GLU A 255 -13.10 -3.93 -12.05
CA GLU A 255 -13.73 -5.14 -12.59
C GLU A 255 -13.27 -5.56 -14.01
N PRO A 256 -13.15 -4.67 -15.02
CA PRO A 256 -12.67 -5.07 -16.34
C PRO A 256 -11.18 -5.48 -16.36
N ILE A 257 -10.34 -4.90 -15.49
CA ILE A 257 -8.90 -5.26 -15.41
C ILE A 257 -8.74 -6.59 -14.66
N LEU A 258 -9.63 -6.87 -13.72
CA LEU A 258 -9.64 -8.14 -13.03
C LEU A 258 -10.07 -9.28 -13.92
N ALA A 259 -11.07 -9.05 -14.77
CA ALA A 259 -11.36 -9.97 -15.86
C ALA A 259 -10.10 -10.17 -16.72
N GLN A 260 -9.38 -9.11 -17.10
CA GLN A 260 -8.13 -9.23 -17.89
C GLN A 260 -6.98 -9.95 -17.18
N LEU A 261 -6.81 -9.79 -15.86
CA LEU A 261 -5.78 -10.50 -15.09
C LEU A 261 -6.16 -11.96 -14.85
N GLN A 262 -7.43 -12.22 -14.57
CA GLN A 262 -7.97 -13.57 -14.42
C GLN A 262 -7.97 -14.32 -15.75
N THR A 263 -8.29 -13.68 -16.88
CA THR A 263 -8.18 -14.28 -18.23
C THR A 263 -6.72 -14.60 -18.56
N LYS A 264 -5.76 -13.71 -18.27
CA LYS A 264 -4.31 -14.01 -18.43
C LYS A 264 -3.82 -15.17 -17.56
N GLN A 265 -4.27 -15.25 -16.30
CA GLN A 265 -3.96 -16.39 -15.43
C GLN A 265 -4.69 -17.66 -15.87
N ALA A 266 -5.94 -17.57 -16.33
CA ALA A 266 -6.72 -18.68 -16.85
C ALA A 266 -6.18 -19.21 -18.19
N GLN A 267 -5.53 -18.37 -19.00
CA GLN A 267 -4.79 -18.79 -20.19
C GLN A 267 -3.58 -19.68 -19.87
N SER A 268 -3.06 -19.65 -18.63
CA SER A 268 -2.01 -20.58 -18.20
C SER A 268 -2.54 -21.99 -17.84
N LEU A 269 -3.84 -22.12 -17.54
CA LEU A 269 -4.50 -23.39 -17.27
C LEU A 269 -5.38 -23.83 -18.45
N ASP A 270 -4.74 -24.45 -19.44
CA ASP A 270 -5.47 -25.03 -20.58
C ASP A 270 -6.01 -26.44 -20.30
N GLN A 271 -5.45 -27.14 -19.32
CA GLN A 271 -5.79 -28.53 -19.00
C GLN A 271 -5.81 -28.77 -17.49
N VAL A 272 -6.73 -29.62 -17.04
CA VAL A 272 -6.76 -30.13 -15.65
C VAL A 272 -6.75 -31.63 -15.67
N ILE A 273 -5.92 -32.22 -14.79
CA ILE A 273 -5.83 -33.67 -14.64
C ILE A 273 -6.91 -34.10 -13.64
N PHE A 274 -7.91 -34.85 -14.12
CA PHE A 274 -8.94 -35.45 -13.28
C PHE A 274 -8.91 -36.97 -13.47
N ARG A 275 -8.74 -37.72 -12.37
CA ARG A 275 -8.62 -39.19 -12.38
C ARG A 275 -7.65 -39.71 -13.46
N GLN A 276 -6.47 -39.09 -13.55
CA GLN A 276 -5.41 -39.40 -14.54
C GLN A 276 -5.76 -39.13 -16.00
N GLN A 277 -6.87 -38.44 -16.28
CA GLN A 277 -7.22 -37.97 -17.62
C GLN A 277 -7.06 -36.44 -17.71
N ALA A 278 -6.39 -35.98 -18.76
CA ALA A 278 -6.26 -34.56 -19.05
C ALA A 278 -7.54 -34.06 -19.74
N ILE A 279 -8.31 -33.24 -19.03
CA ILE A 279 -9.52 -32.63 -19.57
C ILE A 279 -9.18 -31.21 -20.01
N PRO A 280 -9.33 -30.87 -21.31
CA PRO A 280 -9.14 -29.51 -21.78
C PRO A 280 -10.27 -28.63 -21.26
N LEU A 281 -9.91 -27.48 -20.70
CA LEU A 281 -10.91 -26.54 -20.18
C LEU A 281 -11.21 -25.49 -21.24
N THR A 282 -12.28 -25.68 -22.02
CA THR A 282 -12.66 -24.68 -23.05
C THR A 282 -13.35 -23.45 -22.46
N ASN A 283 -13.99 -23.59 -21.29
CA ASN A 283 -14.77 -22.52 -20.66
C ASN A 283 -13.92 -21.72 -19.65
N GLU A 284 -13.74 -20.44 -19.93
CA GLU A 284 -12.94 -19.50 -19.14
C GLU A 284 -13.44 -19.32 -17.70
N LYS A 285 -14.75 -19.31 -17.47
CA LYS A 285 -15.32 -19.19 -16.12
C LYS A 285 -15.00 -20.40 -15.24
N LEU A 286 -14.93 -21.59 -15.85
CA LEU A 286 -14.54 -22.82 -15.16
C LEU A 286 -13.05 -22.81 -14.81
N ARG A 287 -12.19 -22.29 -15.69
CA ARG A 287 -10.74 -22.15 -15.41
C ARG A 287 -10.49 -21.26 -14.19
N VAL A 288 -11.13 -20.09 -14.12
CA VAL A 288 -11.02 -19.17 -12.98
C VAL A 288 -11.52 -19.82 -11.69
N SER A 289 -12.63 -20.56 -11.76
CA SER A 289 -13.20 -21.25 -10.59
C SER A 289 -12.29 -22.39 -10.10
N ILE A 290 -11.61 -23.09 -11.01
CA ILE A 290 -10.67 -24.16 -10.68
C ILE A 290 -9.35 -23.60 -10.13
N LEU A 291 -8.82 -22.51 -10.69
CA LEU A 291 -7.66 -21.80 -10.10
C LEU A 291 -7.92 -21.44 -8.65
N ARG A 292 -9.07 -20.81 -8.41
CA ARG A 292 -9.50 -20.41 -7.07
C ARG A 292 -9.64 -21.60 -6.13
N SER A 293 -10.15 -22.73 -6.61
CA SER A 293 -10.29 -23.93 -5.76
C SER A 293 -8.94 -24.60 -5.47
N GLN A 294 -8.01 -24.63 -6.42
CA GLN A 294 -6.65 -25.13 -6.20
C GLN A 294 -5.89 -24.29 -5.18
N GLU A 295 -5.98 -22.96 -5.27
CA GLU A 295 -5.40 -22.06 -4.28
C GLU A 295 -6.00 -22.26 -2.89
N LEU A 296 -7.33 -22.32 -2.77
CA LEU A 296 -7.99 -22.61 -1.50
C LEU A 296 -7.56 -23.96 -0.92
N LEU A 297 -7.36 -24.99 -1.76
CA LEU A 297 -6.82 -26.28 -1.32
C LEU A 297 -5.39 -26.15 -0.80
N THR A 298 -4.52 -25.40 -1.48
CA THR A 298 -3.15 -25.15 -0.98
C THR A 298 -3.14 -24.42 0.36
N GLN A 299 -4.00 -23.41 0.54
CA GLN A 299 -4.17 -22.71 1.81
C GLN A 299 -4.66 -23.64 2.93
N ILE A 300 -5.63 -24.51 2.64
CA ILE A 300 -6.10 -25.51 3.62
C ILE A 300 -4.95 -26.44 4.01
N GLN A 301 -4.15 -26.89 3.04
CA GLN A 301 -3.00 -27.76 3.31
C GLN A 301 -1.91 -27.05 4.13
N GLU A 302 -1.61 -25.78 3.84
CA GLU A 302 -0.67 -24.96 4.61
C GLU A 302 -1.14 -24.79 6.05
N LYS A 303 -2.40 -24.37 6.27
CA LYS A 303 -2.97 -24.26 7.61
C LYS A 303 -3.00 -25.60 8.35
N GLN A 304 -3.28 -26.70 7.66
CA GLN A 304 -3.22 -28.04 8.27
C GLN A 304 -1.79 -28.41 8.66
N ARG A 305 -0.77 -28.02 7.89
CA ARG A 305 0.64 -28.21 8.25
C ARG A 305 1.04 -27.37 9.46
N GLU A 306 0.61 -26.11 9.50
CA GLU A 306 0.85 -25.22 10.66
C GLU A 306 0.20 -25.77 11.93
N LEU A 307 -1.06 -26.22 11.85
CA LEU A 307 -1.76 -26.84 12.99
C LEU A 307 -1.10 -28.14 13.45
N ARG A 308 -0.64 -29.00 12.53
CA ARG A 308 0.11 -30.22 12.87
C ARG A 308 1.48 -29.90 13.49
N GLY A 309 2.16 -28.87 12.98
CA GLY A 309 3.41 -28.38 13.54
C GLY A 309 3.24 -27.84 14.95
N ALA A 310 2.20 -27.04 15.19
CA ALA A 310 1.85 -26.52 16.51
C ALA A 310 1.50 -27.65 17.49
N ALA A 311 0.73 -28.66 17.06
CA ALA A 311 0.40 -29.82 17.88
C ALA A 311 1.63 -30.67 18.24
N ALA A 312 2.60 -30.82 17.32
CA ALA A 312 3.85 -31.53 17.58
C ALA A 312 4.75 -30.80 18.60
N VAL A 313 4.80 -29.46 18.54
CA VAL A 313 5.54 -28.64 19.51
C VAL A 313 4.91 -28.69 20.91
N VAL A 314 3.58 -28.68 21.00
CA VAL A 314 2.86 -28.83 22.27
C VAL A 314 3.04 -30.24 22.85
N GLY A 315 3.03 -31.28 22.02
CA GLY A 315 3.33 -32.66 22.43
C GLY A 315 4.76 -32.83 22.95
N ALA A 316 5.75 -32.25 22.28
CA ALA A 316 7.15 -32.30 22.73
C ALA A 316 7.39 -31.51 24.03
N ALA A 317 6.68 -30.40 24.24
CA ALA A 317 6.72 -29.65 25.50
C ALA A 317 6.05 -30.40 26.67
N ALA A 318 5.01 -31.20 26.40
CA ALA A 318 4.37 -32.05 27.39
C ALA A 318 5.23 -33.26 27.78
N ASP A 319 5.96 -33.86 26.81
CA ASP A 319 6.90 -34.96 27.07
C ASP A 319 8.15 -34.50 27.84
N ALA A 320 8.61 -33.28 27.62
CA ALA A 320 9.75 -32.70 28.37
C ALA A 320 9.38 -32.27 29.81
N ALA A 321 8.10 -32.21 30.15
CA ALA A 321 7.60 -31.79 31.46
C ALA A 321 7.21 -32.96 32.39
N GLN A 322 7.40 -34.22 31.96
CA GLN A 322 7.25 -35.36 32.86
C GLN A 322 8.43 -35.41 33.84
N PRO A 323 8.20 -35.38 35.16
CA PRO A 323 9.28 -35.49 36.13
C PRO A 323 9.86 -36.91 36.04
N THR A 324 11.18 -36.99 35.88
CA THR A 324 11.93 -38.23 36.03
C THR A 324 11.88 -38.66 37.50
N ASP A 325 10.81 -39.33 37.92
CA ASP A 325 10.76 -40.05 39.19
C ASP A 325 11.61 -41.32 39.04
N GLY A 326 12.84 -41.23 39.53
CA GLY A 326 13.83 -42.28 39.49
C GLY A 326 14.96 -42.02 40.48
N ALA A 327 14.62 -41.95 41.78
CA ALA A 327 15.44 -42.37 42.93
C ALA A 327 14.63 -42.27 44.21
#